data_AF-B4DCN3-F1
#
_entry.id   AF-B4DCN3-F1
#
_cell.length_a   1.000
_cell.length_b   1.000
_cell.length_c   1.000
_cell.angle_alpha   90.00
_cell.angle_beta   90.00
_cell.angle_gamma   90.00
#
_symmetry.space_group_name_H-M   'P 1'
#
loop_
_entity.id
_entity.type
_entity.pdbx_description
1 polymer ?
#
loop_
_entity_poly.entity_id
_entity_poly.type
_entity_poly.pdbx_seq_one_letter_code
_entity_poly.pdbx_strand_id
1 'polypeptide(L)'
;MNHTTIIESGTGAAVLGSCLQFVPEEGINFERFVEEGGRLIALEGRRDLGATEPELRTKIESLREAHPRLARQLEFFDKLLVWDTGRLPEKTRSEILFALLYAIAEVDLVPDVFPEVGYTDDALVCEVVLRRHATALHEFCAASGIDWAAVSAEISA
;
A
#
# COMPACT_ATOMS: atom_id res chain seq x y z
N MET A 1 -2.56 -40.03 15.16
CA MET A 1 -2.90 -38.75 15.80
C MET A 1 -1.73 -37.81 15.56
N ASN A 2 -1.74 -37.07 14.45
CA ASN A 2 -0.73 -36.06 14.18
C ASN A 2 -1.42 -34.71 14.11
N HIS A 3 -1.15 -33.88 15.12
CA HIS A 3 -1.51 -32.48 15.14
C HIS A 3 -0.74 -31.76 14.03
N THR A 4 -1.47 -31.22 13.05
CA THR A 4 -0.94 -30.18 12.17
C THR A 4 -1.43 -28.85 12.74
N THR A 5 -0.51 -28.13 13.39
CA THR A 5 -0.73 -26.75 13.80
C THR A 5 -0.66 -25.89 12.54
N ILE A 6 -1.82 -25.40 12.09
CA ILE A 6 -1.88 -24.32 11.10
C ILE A 6 -1.45 -23.05 11.83
N ILE A 7 -0.36 -22.44 11.37
CA ILE A 7 0.10 -21.14 11.83
C ILE A 7 -0.84 -20.12 11.17
N GLU A 8 -1.79 -19.60 11.94
CA GLU A 8 -2.60 -18.45 11.52
C GLU A 8 -1.72 -17.19 11.56
N SER A 9 -1.07 -16.88 10.44
CA SER A 9 -0.51 -15.56 10.14
C SER A 9 -1.65 -14.58 9.78
N GLY A 10 -2.64 -14.45 10.66
CA GLY A 10 -4.00 -14.03 10.32
C GLY A 10 -4.42 -12.59 10.63
N THR A 11 -3.50 -11.62 10.66
CA THR A 11 -3.87 -10.23 11.03
C THR A 11 -4.05 -9.31 9.82
N GLY A 12 -3.17 -9.37 8.80
CA GLY A 12 -3.30 -8.52 7.61
C GLY A 12 -4.51 -8.88 6.73
N ALA A 13 -4.80 -10.18 6.60
CA ALA A 13 -5.94 -10.66 5.83
C ALA A 13 -7.30 -10.23 6.40
N ALA A 14 -7.40 -10.01 7.72
CA ALA A 14 -8.63 -9.59 8.38
C ALA A 14 -8.98 -8.11 8.08
N VAL A 15 -7.98 -7.23 8.08
CA VAL A 15 -8.14 -5.81 7.66
C VAL A 15 -8.61 -5.72 6.22
N LEU A 16 -7.89 -6.41 5.33
CA LEU A 16 -8.18 -6.40 3.90
C LEU A 16 -9.56 -7.00 3.64
N GLY A 17 -9.88 -8.15 4.22
CA GLY A 17 -11.20 -8.78 4.12
C GLY A 17 -12.35 -7.87 4.57
N SER A 18 -12.13 -6.99 5.56
CA SER A 18 -13.14 -6.02 6.00
C SER A 18 -13.32 -4.85 5.02
N CYS A 19 -12.24 -4.39 4.39
CA CYS A 19 -12.29 -3.34 3.35
C CYS A 19 -12.93 -3.83 2.05
N LEU A 20 -12.68 -5.09 1.66
CA LEU A 20 -13.16 -5.71 0.43
C LEU A 20 -14.69 -5.95 0.43
N GLN A 21 -15.34 -5.95 1.59
CA GLN A 21 -16.80 -6.10 1.70
C GLN A 21 -17.59 -4.89 1.18
N PHE A 22 -16.91 -3.83 0.71
CA PHE A 22 -17.52 -2.57 0.32
C PHE A 22 -17.34 -2.27 -1.19
N VAL A 23 -17.86 -3.13 -2.06
CA VAL A 23 -18.00 -2.83 -3.49
C VAL A 23 -19.47 -2.53 -3.79
N PRO A 24 -19.89 -1.24 -3.83
CA PRO A 24 -21.24 -0.87 -4.28
C PRO A 24 -21.39 -1.09 -5.79
N GLU A 25 -22.62 -1.22 -6.29
CA GLU A 25 -22.91 -1.39 -7.72
C GLU A 25 -22.37 -0.24 -8.61
N GLU A 26 -22.00 0.89 -8.00
CA GLU A 26 -21.45 2.09 -8.65
C GLU A 26 -19.92 2.08 -8.83
N GLY A 27 -19.22 1.03 -8.39
CA GLY A 27 -17.76 0.91 -8.45
C GLY A 27 -17.02 1.31 -7.17
N ILE A 28 -15.71 1.09 -7.12
CA ILE A 28 -14.89 1.29 -5.92
C ILE A 28 -14.50 2.76 -5.77
N ASN A 29 -14.84 3.36 -4.62
CA ASN A 29 -14.34 4.66 -4.23
C ASN A 29 -12.97 4.51 -3.54
N PHE A 30 -11.89 4.65 -4.32
CA PHE A 30 -10.52 4.43 -3.84
C PHE A 30 -10.10 5.40 -2.72
N GLU A 31 -10.63 6.62 -2.68
CA GLU A 31 -10.37 7.58 -1.59
C GLU A 31 -10.86 7.03 -0.25
N ARG A 32 -12.11 6.59 -0.23
CA ARG A 32 -12.74 6.00 0.96
C ARG A 32 -12.08 4.66 1.32
N PHE A 33 -11.72 3.87 0.31
CA PHE A 33 -11.05 2.59 0.49
C PHE A 33 -9.69 2.76 1.20
N VAL A 34 -8.86 3.69 0.72
CA VAL A 34 -7.57 4.03 1.34
C VAL A 34 -7.76 4.58 2.74
N GLU A 35 -8.72 5.49 2.94
CA GLU A 35 -9.00 6.06 4.26
C GLU A 35 -9.41 5.00 5.29
N GLU A 36 -10.34 4.12 4.90
CA GLU A 36 -10.85 3.08 5.80
C GLU A 36 -9.80 2.00 6.06
N GLY A 37 -9.05 1.61 5.03
CA GLY A 37 -7.91 0.71 5.16
C GLY A 37 -6.85 1.25 6.12
N GLY A 38 -6.44 2.51 5.95
CA GLY A 38 -5.53 3.18 6.88
C GLY A 38 -6.09 3.27 8.30
N ARG A 39 -7.39 3.54 8.46
CA ARG A 39 -8.05 3.56 9.78
C ARG A 39 -7.97 2.20 10.47
N LEU A 40 -8.18 1.11 9.76
CA LEU A 40 -8.08 -0.25 10.31
C LEU A 40 -6.65 -0.60 10.71
N ILE A 41 -5.67 -0.28 9.85
CA ILE A 41 -4.24 -0.45 10.17
C ILE A 41 -3.85 0.30 11.45
N ALA A 42 -4.34 1.54 11.61
CA ALA A 42 -4.11 2.33 12.83
C ALA A 42 -4.75 1.68 14.07
N LEU A 43 -5.98 1.17 13.97
CA LEU A 43 -6.68 0.50 15.06
C LEU A 43 -5.99 -0.80 15.51
N GLU A 44 -5.39 -1.53 14.58
CA GLU A 44 -4.58 -2.72 14.90
C GLU A 44 -3.24 -2.36 15.55
N GLY A 45 -2.86 -1.07 15.58
CA GLY A 45 -1.59 -0.60 16.11
C GLY A 45 -0.39 -1.05 15.28
N ARG A 46 -0.60 -1.51 14.04
CA ARG A 46 0.48 -1.96 13.15
C ARG A 46 1.26 -0.74 12.63
N ARG A 47 2.59 -0.82 12.69
CA ARG A 47 3.50 0.29 12.32
C ARG A 47 4.49 -0.04 11.21
N ASP A 48 4.63 -1.31 10.87
CA ASP A 48 5.54 -1.82 9.85
C ASP A 48 4.96 -3.06 9.17
N LEU A 49 5.68 -3.57 8.17
CA LEU A 49 5.31 -4.76 7.39
C LEU A 49 5.57 -6.08 8.12
N GLY A 50 6.37 -6.07 9.17
CA GLY A 50 6.79 -7.26 9.92
C GLY A 50 7.25 -8.40 9.00
N ALA A 51 6.62 -9.56 9.15
CA ALA A 51 7.00 -10.78 8.43
C ALA A 51 6.76 -10.73 6.90
N THR A 52 6.00 -9.76 6.41
CA THR A 52 5.60 -9.67 4.99
C THR A 52 6.53 -8.80 4.13
N GLU A 53 7.55 -8.17 4.75
CA GLU A 53 8.56 -7.38 4.02
C GLU A 53 9.25 -8.16 2.87
N PRO A 54 9.63 -9.45 3.01
CA PRO A 54 10.25 -10.20 1.92
C PRO A 54 9.33 -10.40 0.70
N GLU A 55 8.02 -10.54 0.93
CA GLU A 55 7.02 -10.68 -0.12
C GLU A 55 6.91 -9.38 -0.91
N LEU A 56 6.88 -8.23 -0.22
CA LEU A 56 6.90 -6.91 -0.86
C LEU A 56 8.13 -6.72 -1.73
N ARG A 57 9.32 -7.08 -1.22
CA ARG A 57 10.56 -6.96 -2.01
C ARG A 57 10.53 -7.83 -3.27
N THR A 58 9.97 -9.03 -3.17
CA THR A 58 9.80 -9.93 -4.31
C THR A 58 8.84 -9.34 -5.34
N LYS A 59 7.70 -8.79 -4.91
CA LYS A 59 6.73 -8.12 -5.80
C LYS A 59 7.32 -6.86 -6.44
N ILE A 60 8.05 -6.03 -5.71
CA ILE A 60 8.73 -4.86 -6.29
C ILE A 60 9.67 -5.28 -7.41
N GLU A 61 10.46 -6.33 -7.19
CA GLU A 61 11.40 -6.82 -8.20
C GLU A 61 10.70 -7.33 -9.47
N SER A 62 9.62 -8.10 -9.33
CA SER A 62 8.85 -8.57 -10.49
C SER A 62 8.18 -7.43 -11.27
N LEU A 63 7.84 -6.32 -10.61
CA LEU A 63 7.23 -5.15 -11.23
C LEU A 63 8.23 -4.24 -11.94
N ARG A 64 9.55 -4.35 -11.70
CA ARG A 64 10.53 -3.35 -12.19
C ARG A 64 10.54 -3.19 -13.70
N GLU A 65 10.35 -4.26 -14.45
CA GLU A 65 10.39 -4.23 -15.92
C GLU A 65 9.02 -3.85 -16.52
N ALA A 66 7.94 -4.49 -16.06
CA ALA A 66 6.61 -4.31 -16.64
C ALA A 66 5.85 -3.08 -16.10
N HIS A 67 6.06 -2.75 -14.83
CA HIS A 67 5.37 -1.66 -14.11
C HIS A 67 6.36 -0.82 -13.29
N PRO A 68 7.39 -0.21 -13.94
CA PRO A 68 8.47 0.50 -13.25
C PRO A 68 7.97 1.64 -12.34
N ARG A 69 6.82 2.23 -12.67
CA ARG A 69 6.19 3.28 -11.88
C ARG A 69 5.67 2.75 -10.55
N LEU A 70 4.85 1.70 -10.57
CA LEU A 70 4.31 1.08 -9.35
C LEU A 70 5.45 0.55 -8.47
N ALA A 71 6.45 -0.11 -9.08
CA ALA A 71 7.63 -0.57 -8.37
C ALA A 71 8.33 0.56 -7.59
N ARG A 72 8.48 1.75 -8.22
CA ARG A 72 9.10 2.91 -7.58
C ARG A 72 8.26 3.49 -6.45
N GLN A 73 6.93 3.51 -6.60
CA GLN A 73 6.02 4.01 -5.56
C GLN A 73 6.04 3.11 -4.32
N LEU A 74 5.97 1.79 -4.51
CA LEU A 74 6.08 0.82 -3.43
C LEU A 74 7.45 0.89 -2.75
N GLU A 75 8.54 0.98 -3.53
CA GLU A 75 9.89 1.13 -2.99
C GLU A 75 10.05 2.45 -2.21
N PHE A 76 9.42 3.54 -2.65
CA PHE A 76 9.40 4.79 -1.92
C PHE A 76 8.66 4.66 -0.59
N PHE A 77 7.46 4.08 -0.59
CA PHE A 77 6.66 3.86 0.61
C PHE A 77 7.38 2.98 1.64
N ASP A 78 7.99 1.88 1.21
CA ASP A 78 8.78 1.01 2.08
C ASP A 78 9.93 1.77 2.77
N LYS A 79 10.75 2.48 1.97
CA LYS A 79 11.86 3.30 2.49
C LYS A 79 11.36 4.41 3.41
N LEU A 80 10.23 5.03 3.08
CA LEU A 80 9.64 6.10 3.86
C LEU A 80 9.24 5.64 5.26
N LEU A 81 8.65 4.43 5.40
CA LEU A 81 8.32 3.87 6.70
C LEU A 81 9.57 3.60 7.55
N VAL A 82 10.68 3.23 6.91
CA VAL A 82 11.98 3.02 7.59
C VAL A 82 12.63 4.36 8.01
N TRP A 83 12.53 5.39 7.16
CA TRP A 83 13.12 6.70 7.42
C TRP A 83 12.31 7.58 8.35
N ASP A 84 11.00 7.35 8.46
CA ASP A 84 10.12 8.13 9.31
C ASP A 84 10.38 7.86 10.80
N THR A 85 11.15 8.74 11.44
CA THR A 85 11.36 8.72 12.90
C THR A 85 10.23 9.40 13.68
N GLY A 86 8.99 9.39 13.17
CA GLY A 86 7.83 10.03 13.79
C GLY A 86 7.52 11.45 13.30
N ARG A 87 7.98 11.82 12.10
CA ARG A 87 7.69 13.12 11.48
C ARG A 87 6.38 13.10 10.69
N LEU A 88 6.02 11.95 10.11
CA LEU A 88 4.77 11.82 9.37
C LEU A 88 3.57 11.76 10.33
N PRO A 89 2.44 12.38 9.97
CA PRO A 89 1.18 12.14 10.66
C PRO A 89 0.84 10.65 10.69
N GLU A 90 0.25 10.18 11.80
CA GLU A 90 -0.13 8.78 11.95
C GLU A 90 -1.06 8.31 10.82
N LYS A 91 -2.02 9.15 10.40
CA LYS A 91 -2.90 8.88 9.26
C LYS A 91 -2.12 8.61 7.97
N THR A 92 -1.10 9.42 7.67
CA THR A 92 -0.24 9.25 6.49
C THR A 92 0.50 7.92 6.57
N ARG A 93 1.09 7.60 7.73
CA ARG A 93 1.81 6.33 7.93
C ARG A 93 0.89 5.11 7.75
N SER A 94 -0.30 5.14 8.34
CA SER A 94 -1.23 4.01 8.28
C SER A 94 -1.82 3.80 6.89
N GLU A 95 -2.11 4.88 6.14
CA GLU A 95 -2.57 4.77 4.74
C GLU A 95 -1.46 4.28 3.80
N ILE A 96 -0.19 4.64 4.06
CA ILE A 96 0.98 4.10 3.32
C ILE A 96 1.18 2.63 3.62
N LEU A 97 1.14 2.25 4.90
CA LEU A 97 1.26 0.84 5.30
C LEU A 97 0.11 0.00 4.75
N PHE A 98 -1.10 0.56 4.70
CA PHE A 98 -2.24 -0.07 4.03
C PHE A 98 -1.95 -0.34 2.55
N ALA A 99 -1.45 0.65 1.80
CA ALA A 99 -1.14 0.47 0.38
C ALA A 99 -0.08 -0.62 0.14
N LEU A 100 0.95 -0.70 0.98
CA LEU A 100 1.98 -1.74 0.88
C LEU A 100 1.42 -3.14 1.16
N LEU A 101 0.58 -3.27 2.20
CA LEU A 101 -0.07 -4.54 2.54
C LEU A 101 -1.11 -4.96 1.51
N TYR A 102 -1.83 -3.99 0.95
CA TYR A 102 -2.77 -4.21 -0.15
C TYR A 102 -2.02 -4.77 -1.37
N ALA A 103 -0.89 -4.16 -1.73
CA ALA A 103 -0.10 -4.62 -2.87
C ALA A 103 0.40 -6.06 -2.71
N ILE A 104 0.59 -6.61 -1.52
CA ILE A 104 1.04 -8.01 -1.37
C ILE A 104 -0.09 -8.97 -1.00
N ALA A 105 -1.31 -8.47 -0.91
CA ALA A 105 -2.47 -9.30 -0.63
C ALA A 105 -2.77 -10.20 -1.82
N GLU A 106 -3.04 -11.49 -1.57
CA GLU A 106 -3.49 -12.44 -2.61
C GLU A 106 -4.95 -12.20 -3.05
N VAL A 107 -5.64 -11.21 -2.46
CA VAL A 107 -7.04 -10.90 -2.76
C VAL A 107 -7.12 -9.61 -3.56
N ASP A 108 -7.04 -9.73 -4.89
CA ASP A 108 -7.26 -8.61 -5.80
C ASP A 108 -8.74 -8.16 -5.78
N LEU A 109 -8.96 -6.84 -5.73
CA LEU A 109 -10.31 -6.25 -5.84
C LEU A 109 -10.90 -6.42 -7.24
N VAL A 110 -10.06 -6.61 -8.25
CA VAL A 110 -10.44 -6.79 -9.65
C VAL A 110 -10.34 -8.27 -9.98
N PRO A 111 -11.45 -8.96 -10.32
CA PRO A 111 -11.38 -10.34 -10.76
C PRO A 111 -10.51 -10.47 -12.02
N ASP A 112 -9.50 -11.34 -11.98
CA ASP A 112 -8.60 -11.65 -13.10
C ASP A 112 -9.37 -12.20 -14.30
N VAL A 113 -9.75 -11.31 -15.23
CA VAL A 113 -10.22 -11.70 -16.57
C VAL A 113 -9.12 -11.53 -17.62
N PHE A 114 -7.99 -10.87 -17.27
CA PHE A 114 -6.86 -10.63 -18.17
C PHE A 114 -5.50 -10.78 -17.46
N PRO A 115 -4.76 -11.87 -17.71
CA PRO A 115 -3.49 -12.21 -17.04
C PRO A 115 -2.33 -11.22 -17.19
N GLU A 116 -2.47 -10.17 -17.99
CA GLU A 116 -1.43 -9.15 -18.24
C GLU A 116 -1.78 -7.76 -17.66
N VAL A 117 -2.91 -7.60 -16.94
CA VAL A 117 -3.44 -6.28 -16.51
C VAL A 117 -3.90 -6.25 -15.03
N GLY A 118 -3.25 -7.01 -14.14
CA GLY A 118 -3.66 -7.19 -12.73
C GLY A 118 -3.13 -6.18 -11.70
N TYR A 119 -2.54 -5.04 -12.08
CA TYR A 119 -1.90 -4.09 -11.13
C TYR A 119 -2.49 -2.67 -11.16
N THR A 120 -3.63 -2.51 -11.83
CA THR A 120 -4.22 -1.18 -12.05
C THR A 120 -4.75 -0.58 -10.76
N ASP A 121 -5.41 -1.40 -9.94
CA ASP A 121 -5.91 -1.03 -8.62
C ASP A 121 -4.78 -0.76 -7.62
N ASP A 122 -3.70 -1.56 -7.61
CA ASP A 122 -2.49 -1.28 -6.82
C ASP A 122 -1.91 0.11 -7.13
N ALA A 123 -1.80 0.44 -8.42
CA ALA A 123 -1.34 1.75 -8.87
C ALA A 123 -2.28 2.87 -8.42
N LEU A 124 -3.60 2.67 -8.54
CA LEU A 124 -4.60 3.64 -8.10
C LEU A 124 -4.57 3.86 -6.58
N VAL A 125 -4.42 2.80 -5.78
CA VAL A 125 -4.26 2.89 -4.33
C VAL A 125 -3.01 3.71 -3.98
N CYS A 126 -1.88 3.43 -4.62
CA CYS A 126 -0.65 4.20 -4.42
C CYS A 126 -0.80 5.68 -4.81
N GLU A 127 -1.42 5.97 -5.95
CA GLU A 127 -1.69 7.33 -6.41
C GLU A 127 -2.60 8.10 -5.47
N VAL A 128 -3.65 7.47 -4.96
CA VAL A 128 -4.57 8.07 -3.99
C VAL A 128 -3.82 8.44 -2.71
N VAL A 129 -2.99 7.55 -2.17
CA VAL A 129 -2.16 7.85 -0.99
C VAL A 129 -1.22 9.03 -1.26
N LEU A 130 -0.51 9.02 -2.40
CA LEU A 130 0.39 10.12 -2.78
C LEU A 130 -0.35 11.46 -2.88
N ARG A 131 -1.53 11.48 -3.49
CA ARG A 131 -2.32 12.71 -3.67
C ARG A 131 -2.91 13.22 -2.35
N ARG A 132 -3.45 12.33 -1.52
CA ARG A 132 -4.02 12.68 -0.21
C ARG A 132 -3.00 13.27 0.74
N HIS A 133 -1.76 12.79 0.68
CA HIS A 133 -0.68 13.20 1.58
C HIS A 133 0.42 14.02 0.91
N ALA A 134 0.15 14.56 -0.28
CA ALA A 134 1.16 15.25 -1.10
C ALA A 134 1.93 16.33 -0.32
N THR A 135 1.23 17.14 0.48
CA THR A 135 1.87 18.17 1.32
C THR A 135 2.83 17.58 2.35
N ALA A 136 2.38 16.61 3.14
CA ALA A 136 3.20 16.00 4.20
C ALA A 136 4.39 15.23 3.62
N LEU A 137 4.19 14.54 2.50
CA LEU A 137 5.24 13.80 1.80
C LEU A 137 6.26 14.74 1.15
N HIS A 138 5.81 15.83 0.53
CA HIS A 138 6.69 16.85 -0.04
C HIS A 138 7.56 17.51 1.04
N GLU A 139 6.97 17.88 2.19
CA GLU A 139 7.71 18.40 3.34
C GLU A 139 8.73 17.39 3.87
N PHE A 140 8.35 16.12 3.97
CA PHE A 140 9.26 15.06 4.38
C PHE A 140 10.44 14.90 3.41
N CYS A 141 10.16 14.84 2.10
CA CYS A 141 11.17 14.72 1.07
C CYS A 141 12.15 15.90 1.08
N ALA A 142 11.64 17.13 1.19
CA ALA A 142 12.46 18.34 1.29
C ALA A 142 13.37 18.32 2.52
N ALA A 143 12.86 17.88 3.68
CA ALA A 143 13.65 17.76 4.91
C ALA A 143 14.68 16.62 4.88
N SER A 144 14.52 15.66 3.97
CA SER A 144 15.33 14.43 3.89
C SER A 144 16.25 14.39 2.65
N GLY A 145 16.24 15.44 1.81
CA GLY A 145 17.05 15.50 0.58
C GLY A 145 16.61 14.50 -0.50
N ILE A 146 15.35 14.04 -0.47
CA ILE A 146 14.78 13.11 -1.44
C ILE A 146 14.14 13.92 -2.58
N ASP A 147 14.41 13.54 -3.82
CA ASP A 147 13.75 14.15 -4.97
C ASP A 147 12.29 13.71 -5.07
N TRP A 148 11.38 14.60 -4.66
CA TRP A 148 9.94 14.39 -4.75
C TRP A 148 9.49 14.18 -6.20
N ALA A 149 10.06 14.90 -7.17
CA ALA A 149 9.63 14.80 -8.57
C ALA A 149 9.88 13.41 -9.15
N ALA A 150 10.93 12.71 -8.73
CA ALA A 150 11.20 11.34 -9.15
C ALA A 150 10.13 10.33 -8.66
N VAL A 151 9.44 10.65 -7.57
CA VAL A 151 8.40 9.84 -6.91
C VAL A 151 6.99 10.28 -7.35
N SER A 152 6.79 11.58 -7.48
CA SER A 152 5.49 12.23 -7.65
C SER A 152 5.21 12.67 -9.09
N ALA A 153 6.05 12.30 -10.06
CA ALA A 153 6.12 12.87 -11.41
C ALA A 153 4.79 13.05 -12.15
N GLU A 154 3.68 12.49 -11.67
CA GLU A 154 2.36 12.64 -12.27
C GLU A 154 1.21 12.81 -11.24
N ILE A 155 1.38 13.62 -10.18
CA ILE A 155 0.19 14.21 -9.49
C ILE A 155 -0.51 15.25 -10.40
N SER A 156 0.08 15.56 -11.57
CA SER A 156 -0.49 16.45 -12.58
C SER A 156 -0.25 15.88 -13.98
N ALA A 157 -1.19 15.07 -14.46
CA ALA A 157 -1.51 14.89 -15.88
C ALA A 157 -3.03 14.83 -16.00
#